data_AF-A0A5R9DR84-F1
#
_entry.id   AF-A0A5R9DR84-F1
#
_cell.length_a   1.000
_cell.length_b   1.000
_cell.length_c   1.000
_cell.angle_alpha   90.00
_cell.angle_beta   90.00
_cell.angle_gamma   90.00
#
_symmetry.space_group_name_H-M   'P 1'
#
loop_
_entity.id
_entity.type
_entity.pdbx_description
1 polymer ?
#
loop_
_entity_poly.entity_id
_entity_poly.type
_entity_poly.pdbx_seq_one_letter_code
_entity_poly.pdbx_strand_id
1 'polypeptide(L)'
;MSDIATATWTTHIRGERVEIPATIEGIRAVLDEADVEAFDAEVESTPAQDLHRVLARWALPAEATQEDDELLARLKAGDFSGCIPQDEPRSVA
;
A
#
# COMPACT_ATOMS: atom_id res chain seq x y z
N MET A 1 3.47 22.58 21.22
CA MET A 1 3.87 21.81 20.03
C MET A 1 3.65 20.37 20.42
N SER A 2 2.41 19.89 20.22
CA SER A 2 1.98 18.61 20.79
C SER A 2 2.76 17.47 20.17
N ASP A 3 3.07 16.49 21.00
CA ASP A 3 3.35 15.09 20.65
C ASP A 3 2.20 14.51 19.82
N ILE A 4 2.01 14.99 18.59
CA ILE A 4 1.52 14.13 17.53
C ILE A 4 2.69 13.20 17.31
N ALA A 5 2.77 12.13 18.10
CA ALA A 5 3.57 10.98 17.75
C ALA A 5 3.31 10.75 16.26
N THR A 6 4.38 10.81 15.44
CA THR A 6 4.37 10.58 13.99
C THR A 6 3.43 9.41 13.71
N ALA A 7 2.18 9.68 13.33
CA ALA A 7 1.19 8.63 13.22
C ALA A 7 1.66 7.72 12.08
N THR A 8 1.69 6.42 12.34
CA THR A 8 2.13 5.43 11.35
C THR A 8 1.02 4.41 11.08
N TRP A 9 1.02 3.90 9.86
CA TRP A 9 0.37 2.63 9.55
C TRP A 9 1.42 1.53 9.54
N THR A 10 1.01 0.32 9.87
CA THR A 10 1.84 -0.87 9.69
C THR A 10 1.37 -1.61 8.45
N THR A 11 2.31 -1.97 7.58
CA THR A 11 2.10 -2.89 6.46
C THR A 11 3.20 -3.97 6.46
N HIS A 12 3.13 -4.92 5.51
CA HIS A 12 4.21 -5.85 5.23
C HIS A 12 4.69 -5.67 3.79
N ILE A 13 6.00 -5.60 3.61
CA ILE A 13 6.66 -5.49 2.30
C ILE A 13 7.72 -6.58 2.27
N ARG A 14 7.67 -7.48 1.28
CA ARG A 14 8.54 -8.66 1.15
C ARG A 14 8.58 -9.53 2.42
N GLY A 15 7.44 -9.62 3.11
CA GLY A 15 7.29 -10.35 4.37
C GLY A 15 7.87 -9.65 5.60
N GLU A 16 8.48 -8.48 5.45
CA GLU A 16 8.96 -7.67 6.56
C GLU A 16 7.90 -6.68 7.02
N ARG A 17 7.74 -6.53 8.34
CA ARG A 17 6.83 -5.53 8.92
C ARG A 17 7.46 -4.15 8.79
N VAL A 18 6.78 -3.25 8.09
CA VAL A 18 7.23 -1.87 7.84
C VAL A 18 6.21 -0.87 8.39
N GLU A 19 6.70 0.22 8.97
CA GLU A 19 5.88 1.36 9.36
C GLU A 19 5.97 2.46 8.31
N ILE A 20 4.82 2.96 7.87
CA ILE A 20 4.70 4.04 6.87
C ILE A 20 3.98 5.25 7.47
N PRO A 21 4.25 6.48 7.00
CA PRO A 21 3.56 7.67 7.51
C PRO A 21 2.04 7.60 7.34
N ALA A 22 1.29 8.04 8.35
CA ALA A 22 -0.18 8.09 8.36
C ALA A 22 -0.72 9.50 8.60
N THR A 23 0.10 10.52 8.34
CA THR A 23 -0.33 11.93 8.30
C THR A 23 -0.06 12.50 6.91
N ILE A 24 -0.88 13.46 6.46
CA ILE A 24 -0.66 14.15 5.18
C ILE A 24 0.73 14.78 5.14
N GLU A 25 1.15 15.42 6.23
CA GLU A 25 2.49 16.01 6.36
C GLU A 25 3.61 14.96 6.25
N GLY A 26 3.46 13.83 6.94
CA GLY A 26 4.45 12.76 6.91
C GLY A 26 4.54 12.06 5.56
N ILE A 27 3.41 11.92 4.86
CA ILE A 27 3.37 11.39 3.49
C ILE A 27 4.08 12.36 2.54
N ARG A 28 3.76 13.66 2.58
CA ARG A 28 4.47 14.67 1.76
C ARG A 28 5.98 14.66 1.96
N ALA A 29 6.43 14.44 3.20
CA ALA A 29 7.85 14.44 3.53
C ALA A 29 8.66 13.28 2.92
N VAL A 30 7.99 12.21 2.46
CA VAL A 30 8.64 11.04 1.85
C VAL A 30 8.44 10.95 0.34
N LEU A 31 7.65 11.85 -0.25
CA LEU A 31 7.43 11.90 -1.70
C LEU A 31 8.54 12.68 -2.41
N ASP A 32 8.81 12.28 -3.65
CA ASP A 32 9.65 13.06 -4.56
C ASP A 32 8.92 14.35 -4.98
N GLU A 33 9.69 15.40 -5.31
CA GLU A 33 9.14 16.72 -5.65
C GLU A 33 8.14 16.67 -6.82
N ALA A 34 8.35 15.75 -7.77
CA ALA A 34 7.44 15.55 -8.90
C ALA A 34 6.07 14.98 -8.49
N ASP A 35 6.00 14.26 -7.38
CA ASP A 35 4.80 13.56 -6.92
C ASP A 35 3.98 14.36 -5.91
N VAL A 36 4.59 15.37 -5.25
CA VAL A 36 3.91 16.20 -4.25
C VAL A 36 2.69 16.94 -4.83
N GLU A 37 2.81 17.51 -6.03
CA GLU A 37 1.69 18.22 -6.67
C GLU A 37 0.53 17.27 -7.02
N ALA A 38 0.85 16.08 -7.52
CA ALA A 38 -0.14 15.06 -7.85
C ALA A 38 -0.84 14.52 -6.59
N PHE A 39 -0.07 14.28 -5.53
CA PHE A 39 -0.59 13.91 -4.22
C PHE A 39 -1.59 14.95 -3.69
N ASP A 40 -1.22 16.22 -3.73
CA ASP A 40 -2.06 17.31 -3.23
C ASP A 40 -3.37 17.44 -4.01
N ALA A 41 -3.30 17.42 -5.33
CA ALA A 41 -4.48 17.48 -6.18
C ALA A 41 -5.44 16.30 -5.95
N GLU A 42 -4.92 15.10 -5.75
CA GLU A 42 -5.75 13.94 -5.49
C GLU A 42 -6.36 13.97 -4.08
N VAL A 43 -5.59 14.35 -3.06
CA VAL A 43 -6.10 14.50 -1.68
C VAL A 43 -7.22 15.53 -1.61
N GLU A 44 -7.06 16.68 -2.28
CA GLU A 44 -8.07 17.74 -2.27
C GLU A 44 -9.37 17.36 -2.99
N SER A 45 -9.27 16.54 -4.03
CA SER A 45 -10.43 16.09 -4.83
C SER A 45 -11.09 14.82 -4.31
N THR A 46 -10.46 14.11 -3.37
CA THR A 46 -10.94 12.83 -2.85
C THR A 46 -12.10 13.02 -1.86
N PRO A 47 -13.25 12.32 -2.02
CA PRO A 47 -14.30 12.30 -1.02
C PRO A 47 -13.78 11.85 0.34
N ALA A 48 -14.19 12.53 1.43
CA ALA A 48 -13.62 12.30 2.76
C ALA A 48 -13.67 10.83 3.23
N GLN A 49 -14.72 10.09 2.85
CA GLN A 49 -14.84 8.67 3.18
C GLN A 49 -13.77 7.79 2.51
N ASP A 50 -13.22 8.21 1.38
CA ASP A 50 -12.24 7.47 0.58
C ASP A 50 -10.79 7.92 0.85
N LEU A 51 -10.61 9.02 1.59
CA LEU A 51 -9.31 9.67 1.80
C LEU A 51 -8.25 8.74 2.40
N HIS A 52 -8.65 7.90 3.37
CA HIS A 52 -7.75 6.95 4.02
C HIS A 52 -7.07 6.00 3.02
N ARG A 53 -7.79 5.59 1.95
CA ARG A 53 -7.25 4.70 0.91
C ARG A 53 -6.25 5.41 0.02
N VAL A 54 -6.54 6.65 -0.37
CA VAL A 54 -5.63 7.48 -1.19
C VAL A 54 -4.35 7.76 -0.42
N LEU A 55 -4.46 8.18 0.84
CA LEU A 55 -3.30 8.41 1.71
C LEU A 55 -2.47 7.15 1.90
N ALA A 56 -3.09 5.99 2.13
CA ALA A 56 -2.35 4.73 2.27
C ALA A 56 -1.58 4.36 1.00
N ARG A 57 -2.15 4.58 -0.19
CA ARG A 57 -1.46 4.30 -1.47
C ARG A 57 -0.23 5.19 -1.64
N TRP A 58 -0.34 6.49 -1.36
CA TRP A 58 0.77 7.43 -1.46
C TRP A 58 1.83 7.26 -0.38
N ALA A 59 1.48 6.65 0.76
CA ALA A 59 2.42 6.34 1.83
C ALA A 59 3.28 5.08 1.56
N LEU A 60 2.91 4.26 0.58
CA LEU A 60 3.65 3.04 0.25
C LEU A 60 4.94 3.37 -0.50
N PRO A 61 6.08 2.77 -0.12
CA PRO A 61 7.32 2.97 -0.84
C PRO A 61 7.33 2.16 -2.15
N ALA A 62 8.21 2.51 -3.08
CA ALA A 62 8.26 1.92 -4.42
C ALA A 62 8.45 0.39 -4.38
N GLU A 63 9.14 -0.14 -3.37
CA GLU A 63 9.34 -1.58 -3.17
C GLU A 63 8.02 -2.35 -3.02
N ALA A 64 6.98 -1.73 -2.46
CA ALA A 64 5.66 -2.35 -2.34
C ALA A 64 5.01 -2.55 -3.72
N THR A 65 5.12 -1.57 -4.62
CA THR A 65 4.63 -1.70 -6.00
C THR A 65 5.45 -2.72 -6.79
N GLN A 66 6.77 -2.73 -6.61
CA GLN A 66 7.64 -3.70 -7.26
C GLN A 66 7.30 -5.15 -6.86
N GLU A 67 7.04 -5.40 -5.57
CA GLU A 67 6.61 -6.70 -5.07
C GLU A 67 5.31 -7.17 -5.74
N ASP A 68 4.31 -6.30 -5.83
CA ASP A 68 3.04 -6.59 -6.49
C ASP A 68 3.23 -6.88 -7.98
N ASP A 69 4.07 -6.11 -8.68
CA ASP A 69 4.36 -6.31 -10.10
C ASP A 69 5.08 -7.63 -10.37
N GLU A 70 6.04 -8.01 -9.52
CA GLU A 70 6.75 -9.29 -9.59
C GLU A 70 5.78 -10.47 -9.36
N LEU A 71 4.88 -10.33 -8.39
CA LEU A 71 3.83 -11.32 -8.13
C LEU A 71 2.89 -11.45 -9.34
N LEU A 72 2.39 -10.33 -9.87
CA LEU A 72 1.52 -10.30 -11.04
C LEU A 72 2.21 -10.90 -12.28
N ALA A 73 3.51 -10.65 -12.47
CA ALA A 73 4.28 -11.22 -13.57
C ALA A 73 4.37 -12.76 -13.47
N ARG A 74 4.64 -13.29 -12.27
CA ARG A 74 4.66 -14.75 -12.01
C ARG A 74 3.31 -15.39 -12.30
N LEU A 75 2.23 -14.79 -11.80
CA LEU A 75 0.87 -15.27 -12.04
C LEU A 75 0.53 -15.27 -13.54
N LYS A 76 0.90 -14.22 -14.28
CA LYS A 76 0.72 -14.16 -15.74
C LYS A 76 1.53 -15.22 -16.49
N ALA A 77 2.70 -15.60 -15.96
CA ALA A 77 3.53 -16.67 -16.50
C ALA A 77 3.02 -18.09 -16.13
N GLY A 78 1.93 -18.19 -15.36
CA GLY A 78 1.35 -19.46 -14.90
C GLY A 78 2.06 -20.07 -13.69
N ASP A 79 2.94 -19.32 -13.02
CA ASP A 79 3.52 -19.74 -11.75
C ASP A 79 2.57 -19.38 -10.60
N PHE A 80 1.82 -20.38 -10.13
CA PHE A 80 0.91 -20.28 -8.98
C PHE A 80 1.53 -20.83 -7.69
N SER A 81 2.86 -20.98 -7.63
CA SER A 81 3.54 -21.48 -6.43
C SER A 81 3.25 -20.57 -5.24
N GLY A 82 2.73 -21.16 -4.15
CA GLY A 82 2.33 -20.44 -2.93
C GLY A 82 0.88 -19.93 -2.95
N CYS A 83 0.15 -20.07 -4.06
CA CYS A 83 -1.28 -19.80 -4.08
C CYS A 83 -2.07 -20.95 -3.44
N ILE A 84 -3.15 -20.61 -2.76
CA ILE A 84 -4.13 -21.58 -2.25
C ILE A 84 -5.28 -21.62 -3.27
N PRO A 85 -5.51 -22.75 -3.97
CA PRO A 85 -6.67 -22.91 -4.84
C PRO A 85 -7.95 -22.66 -4.06
N GLN A 86 -8.89 -21.89 -4.62
CA GLN A 86 -10.18 -21.63 -3.98
C GLN A 86 -11.13 -22.85 -4.04
N ASP A 87 -10.82 -23.83 -4.89
CA ASP A 87 -11.65 -25.02 -5.10
C ASP A 87 -10.98 -26.29 -4.54
N GLU A 88 -11.31 -26.64 -3.30
CA GLU A 88 -11.55 -28.04 -2.93
C GLU A 88 -12.93 -28.11 -2.28
N PRO A 89 -13.93 -28.79 -2.88
CA PRO A 89 -15.14 -29.11 -2.13
C PRO A 89 -14.71 -29.95 -0.94
N ARG A 90 -15.06 -29.50 0.28
CA ARG A 90 -14.98 -30.30 1.51
C ARG A 90 -15.49 -31.70 1.20
N SER A 91 -14.60 -32.68 1.12
CA SER A 91 -15.00 -34.08 1.07
C SER A 91 -15.62 -34.39 2.42
N VAL A 92 -16.95 -34.31 2.49
CA VAL A 92 -17.72 -34.82 3.62
C VAL A 92 -17.70 -36.34 3.49
N ALA A 93 -16.83 -36.99 4.26
CA ALA A 93 -16.92 -38.40 4.60
C ALA A 93 -17.62 -38.55 5.95
#